data_AF-A0A822H2R5-F1
#
_entry.id   AF-A0A822H2R5-F1
#
_cell.length_a   1.000
_cell.length_b   1.000
_cell.length_c   1.000
_cell.angle_alpha   90.00
_cell.angle_beta   90.00
_cell.angle_gamma   90.00
#
_symmetry.space_group_name_H-M   'P 1'
#
loop_
_entity.id
_entity.type
_entity.pdbx_description
1 polymer ?
#
loop_
_entity_poly.entity_id
_entity_poly.type
_entity_poly.pdbx_seq_one_letter_code
_entity_poly.pdbx_strand_id
1 'polypeptide(L)'
;MAHWVWGSNGWLKHLGTLDFAGGTVVHILSGVSGLVASLILGKRSDYDPHSTVDHNLPFTILGTCLLWVGWNGFNAGSANGADGLAALALMNTNAAAATGLVTWVVIDAIRGHVSISGSCLGPIVGLVAVTPACGFVQPGWALLIAFIATVIVYFLLLNKHHMHFDDALDVAIVHGCGGILGAFMTGLFPEKSVNPINGVDGAFYGRPIQLWYQI
;
A
#
# COMPACT_ATOMS: atom_id res chain seq x y z
N MET A 1 -6.59 5.32 -15.95
CA MET A 1 -5.79 5.69 -14.76
C MET A 1 -4.31 5.86 -15.07
N ALA A 2 -3.59 4.83 -15.58
CA ALA A 2 -2.17 4.93 -15.91
C ALA A 2 -1.79 6.15 -16.78
N HIS A 3 -2.55 6.42 -17.85
CA HIS A 3 -2.33 7.61 -18.68
C HIS A 3 -2.47 8.93 -17.92
N TRP A 4 -3.38 9.03 -16.96
CA TRP A 4 -3.61 10.25 -16.20
C TRP A 4 -2.46 10.54 -15.24
N VAL A 5 -1.89 9.51 -14.62
CA VAL A 5 -0.86 9.62 -13.58
C VAL A 5 0.55 9.66 -14.17
N TRP A 6 0.86 8.82 -15.17
CA TRP A 6 2.23 8.67 -15.69
C TRP A 6 2.41 9.19 -17.12
N GLY A 7 1.34 9.29 -17.90
CA GLY A 7 1.38 9.80 -19.27
C GLY A 7 1.94 11.22 -19.33
N SER A 8 2.71 11.53 -20.37
CA SER A 8 3.31 12.87 -20.55
C SER A 8 2.28 14.00 -20.54
N ASN A 9 1.09 13.73 -21.08
CA ASN A 9 -0.05 14.66 -21.12
C ASN A 9 -1.16 14.29 -20.11
N GLY A 10 -0.82 13.50 -19.09
CA GLY A 10 -1.76 13.02 -18.08
C GLY A 10 -2.22 14.15 -17.15
N TRP A 11 -3.53 14.31 -16.95
CA TRP A 11 -4.06 15.43 -16.18
C TRP A 11 -3.66 15.41 -14.69
N LEU A 12 -3.59 14.24 -14.05
CA LEU A 12 -3.11 14.11 -12.66
C LEU A 12 -1.62 14.42 -12.56
N LYS A 13 -0.84 14.01 -13.55
CA LYS A 13 0.57 14.40 -13.65
C LYS A 13 0.73 15.91 -13.74
N HIS A 14 -0.08 16.58 -14.56
CA HIS A 14 -0.08 18.04 -14.69
C HIS A 14 -0.60 18.77 -13.46
N LEU A 15 -1.56 18.18 -12.73
CA LEU A 15 -2.03 18.69 -11.45
C LEU A 15 -0.91 18.71 -10.40
N GLY A 16 0.00 17.73 -10.47
CA GLY A 16 1.11 17.56 -9.52
C GLY A 16 0.90 16.40 -8.55
N THR A 17 0.00 15.45 -8.86
CA THR A 17 -0.17 14.22 -8.11
C THR A 17 1.10 13.38 -8.18
N LEU A 18 1.57 12.91 -7.04
CA LEU A 18 2.69 12.00 -6.90
C LEU A 18 2.20 10.56 -6.80
N ASP A 19 2.80 9.69 -7.60
CA ASP A 19 2.63 8.25 -7.51
C ASP A 19 3.87 7.57 -8.10
N PHE A 20 4.80 7.18 -7.22
CA PHE A 20 6.11 6.71 -7.64
C PHE A 20 6.05 5.38 -8.40
N ALA A 21 5.38 4.38 -7.84
CA ALA A 21 5.36 3.02 -8.38
C ALA A 21 3.95 2.42 -8.56
N GLY A 22 2.87 3.16 -8.26
CA GLY A 22 1.51 2.75 -8.61
C GLY A 22 0.56 2.55 -7.44
N GLY A 23 0.65 3.38 -6.41
CA GLY A 23 -0.37 3.45 -5.36
C GLY A 23 -1.76 3.68 -5.94
N THR A 24 -1.90 4.67 -6.83
CA THR A 24 -3.17 4.98 -7.49
C THR A 24 -3.43 4.03 -8.64
N VAL A 25 -2.44 3.88 -9.53
CA VAL A 25 -2.62 3.16 -10.81
C VAL A 25 -2.84 1.66 -10.63
N VAL A 26 -2.29 1.06 -9.57
CA VAL A 26 -2.36 -0.37 -9.30
C VAL A 26 -3.24 -0.66 -8.10
N HIS A 27 -2.90 -0.16 -6.91
CA HIS A 27 -3.52 -0.63 -5.67
C HIS A 27 -4.92 -0.03 -5.42
N ILE A 28 -5.06 1.29 -5.52
CA ILE A 28 -6.38 1.93 -5.38
C ILE A 28 -7.30 1.43 -6.50
N LEU A 29 -6.81 1.41 -7.75
CA LEU A 29 -7.60 0.95 -8.88
C LEU A 29 -8.08 -0.49 -8.70
N SER A 30 -7.19 -1.43 -8.36
CA SER A 30 -7.56 -2.84 -8.19
C SER A 30 -8.47 -3.04 -6.98
N GLY A 31 -8.21 -2.35 -5.87
CA GLY A 31 -9.01 -2.41 -4.66
C GLY A 31 -10.44 -1.92 -4.88
N VAL A 32 -10.61 -0.76 -5.50
CA VAL A 32 -11.94 -0.21 -5.82
C VAL A 32 -12.65 -1.08 -6.86
N SER A 33 -11.93 -1.55 -7.89
CA SER A 33 -12.52 -2.43 -8.91
C SER A 33 -12.98 -3.77 -8.31
N GLY A 34 -12.18 -4.36 -7.41
CA GLY A 34 -12.52 -5.58 -6.68
C GLY A 34 -13.73 -5.40 -5.76
N LEU A 35 -13.81 -4.26 -5.06
CA LEU A 35 -14.98 -3.91 -4.26
C LEU A 35 -16.24 -3.81 -5.13
N VAL A 36 -16.19 -3.05 -6.22
CA VAL A 36 -17.33 -2.89 -7.14
C VAL A 36 -17.74 -4.24 -7.73
N ALA A 37 -16.78 -5.07 -8.13
CA ALA A 37 -17.06 -6.41 -8.64
C ALA A 37 -17.74 -7.30 -7.60
N SER A 38 -17.26 -7.31 -6.35
CA SER A 38 -17.88 -8.10 -5.28
C SER A 38 -19.29 -7.63 -4.93
N LEU A 39 -19.57 -6.33 -5.02
CA LEU A 39 -20.91 -5.78 -4.83
C LEU A 39 -21.88 -6.17 -5.95
N ILE A 40 -21.42 -6.19 -7.20
CA ILE A 40 -22.24 -6.57 -8.37
C ILE A 40 -22.52 -8.08 -8.38
N LEU A 41 -21.50 -8.91 -8.12
CA LEU A 41 -21.63 -10.36 -8.12
C LEU A 41 -22.40 -10.87 -6.89
N GLY A 42 -22.33 -10.14 -5.79
CA GLY A 42 -22.91 -10.54 -4.52
C GLY A 42 -22.05 -11.57 -3.78
N LYS A 43 -22.58 -12.03 -2.65
CA LYS A 43 -21.87 -12.94 -1.73
C LYS A 43 -21.86 -14.37 -2.25
N ARG A 44 -20.78 -15.10 -1.99
CA ARG A 44 -20.72 -16.54 -2.24
C ARG A 44 -21.77 -17.28 -1.41
N SER A 45 -22.20 -18.44 -1.89
CA SER A 45 -23.19 -19.29 -1.20
C SER A 45 -22.71 -19.79 0.16
N ASP A 46 -21.40 -19.93 0.33
CA ASP A 46 -20.71 -20.35 1.55
C ASP A 46 -20.06 -19.18 2.31
N TYR A 47 -20.48 -17.94 2.02
CA TYR A 47 -19.92 -16.76 2.67
C TYR A 47 -20.17 -16.80 4.18
N ASP A 48 -19.09 -16.89 4.93
CA ASP A 48 -19.06 -16.69 6.38
C ASP A 48 -18.15 -15.50 6.70
N PRO A 49 -18.71 -14.37 7.19
CA PRO A 49 -17.93 -13.19 7.56
C PRO A 49 -17.00 -13.41 8.77
N HIS A 50 -17.13 -14.53 9.47
CA HIS A 50 -16.28 -14.91 10.60
C HIS A 50 -15.27 -16.00 10.26
N SER A 51 -15.29 -16.55 9.05
CA SER A 51 -14.36 -17.60 8.64
C SER A 51 -12.95 -17.03 8.48
N THR A 52 -11.99 -17.67 9.16
CA THR A 52 -10.55 -17.38 9.06
C THR A 52 -9.78 -18.55 8.46
N VAL A 53 -10.46 -19.42 7.71
CA VAL A 53 -9.86 -20.67 7.21
C VAL A 53 -9.07 -20.41 5.93
N ASP A 54 -7.76 -20.51 6.02
CA ASP A 54 -6.87 -20.48 4.85
C ASP A 54 -6.96 -21.80 4.08
N HIS A 55 -7.21 -21.73 2.77
CA HIS A 55 -7.29 -22.94 1.93
C HIS A 55 -5.95 -23.69 1.83
N ASN A 56 -4.82 -22.97 1.83
CA ASN A 56 -3.46 -23.52 1.71
C ASN A 56 -2.39 -22.53 2.21
N LEU A 57 -2.10 -22.59 3.51
CA LEU A 57 -1.20 -21.64 4.16
C LEU A 57 0.25 -21.68 3.63
N PRO A 58 0.89 -22.84 3.35
CA PRO A 58 2.22 -22.86 2.71
C PRO A 58 2.27 -22.10 1.38
N PHE A 59 1.23 -22.20 0.55
CA PHE A 59 1.17 -21.45 -0.71
C PHE A 59 0.97 -19.95 -0.49
N THR A 60 0.20 -19.54 0.53
CA THR A 60 0.09 -18.12 0.93
C THR A 60 1.45 -17.56 1.36
N ILE A 61 2.24 -18.31 2.13
CA ILE A 61 3.60 -17.90 2.52
C ILE A 61 4.50 -17.78 1.28
N LEU A 62 4.47 -18.77 0.39
CA LEU A 62 5.23 -18.72 -0.87
C LEU A 62 4.85 -17.49 -1.70
N GLY A 63 3.56 -17.22 -1.86
CA GLY A 63 3.05 -16.04 -2.57
C GLY A 63 3.54 -14.74 -1.93
N THR A 64 3.52 -14.65 -0.61
CA THR A 64 4.02 -13.49 0.14
C THR A 64 5.51 -13.27 -0.09
N CYS A 65 6.33 -14.33 -0.05
CA CYS A 65 7.76 -14.25 -0.34
C CYS A 65 8.02 -13.80 -1.78
N LEU A 66 7.31 -14.35 -2.76
CA LEU A 66 7.43 -13.95 -4.17
C LEU A 66 7.01 -12.50 -4.39
N LEU A 67 5.92 -12.06 -3.76
CA LEU A 67 5.45 -10.67 -3.82
C LEU A 67 6.49 -9.73 -3.22
N TRP A 68 7.03 -10.03 -2.04
CA TRP A 68 8.05 -9.18 -1.42
C TRP A 68 9.31 -9.10 -2.29
N VAL A 69 9.84 -10.24 -2.76
CA VAL A 69 11.01 -10.24 -3.64
C VAL A 69 10.73 -9.44 -4.92
N GLY A 70 9.59 -9.69 -5.57
CA GLY A 70 9.17 -8.97 -6.78
C GLY A 70 8.94 -7.47 -6.55
N TRP A 71 8.48 -7.07 -5.37
CA TRP A 71 8.21 -5.67 -5.04
C TRP A 71 9.47 -4.80 -5.04
N ASN A 72 10.64 -5.40 -4.82
CA ASN A 72 11.91 -4.72 -4.97
C ASN A 72 12.08 -4.19 -6.40
N GLY A 73 11.79 -5.01 -7.41
CA GLY A 73 11.80 -4.59 -8.81
C GLY A 73 10.67 -3.61 -9.14
N PHE A 74 9.48 -3.83 -8.56
CA PHE A 74 8.31 -2.97 -8.75
C PHE A 74 8.59 -1.52 -8.30
N ASN A 75 9.10 -1.35 -7.08
CA ASN A 75 9.36 -0.02 -6.52
C ASN A 75 10.71 0.53 -6.99
N ALA A 76 11.82 -0.19 -6.80
CA ALA A 76 13.14 0.35 -7.17
C ALA A 76 13.28 0.56 -8.68
N GLY A 77 12.70 -0.32 -9.49
CA GLY A 77 12.68 -0.18 -10.96
C GLY A 77 11.89 1.04 -11.44
N SER A 78 10.93 1.53 -10.65
CA SER A 78 10.17 2.76 -10.97
C SER A 78 11.04 4.04 -10.93
N ALA A 79 12.27 3.96 -10.41
CA ALA A 79 13.27 5.02 -10.56
C ALA A 79 13.75 5.19 -12.02
N ASN A 80 13.58 4.18 -12.88
CA ASN A 80 14.05 4.15 -14.28
C ASN A 80 15.57 4.33 -14.44
N GLY A 81 16.33 3.93 -13.42
CA GLY A 81 17.79 4.04 -13.39
C GLY A 81 18.39 3.12 -12.32
N ALA A 82 19.69 2.87 -12.42
CA ALA A 82 20.47 2.17 -11.39
C ALA A 82 21.31 3.20 -10.61
N ASP A 83 20.65 3.92 -9.69
CA ASP A 83 21.23 5.07 -8.99
C ASP A 83 20.81 5.13 -7.51
N GLY A 84 21.15 6.24 -6.85
CA GLY A 84 20.81 6.46 -5.45
C GLY A 84 19.31 6.52 -5.17
N LEU A 85 18.48 6.96 -6.14
CA LEU A 85 17.03 7.00 -5.99
C LEU A 85 16.45 5.58 -6.01
N ALA A 86 16.94 4.72 -6.91
CA ALA A 86 16.57 3.30 -6.93
C ALA A 86 16.97 2.60 -5.62
N ALA A 87 18.18 2.85 -5.12
CA ALA A 87 18.65 2.30 -3.86
C ALA A 87 17.81 2.77 -2.65
N LEU A 88 17.40 4.05 -2.64
CA LEU A 88 16.51 4.58 -1.62
C LEU A 88 15.11 3.95 -1.69
N ALA A 89 14.52 3.85 -2.87
CA ALA A 89 13.21 3.22 -3.06
C ALA A 89 13.24 1.75 -2.63
N LEU A 90 14.33 1.03 -2.93
CA LEU A 90 14.56 -0.33 -2.45
C LEU A 90 14.59 -0.42 -0.92
N MET A 91 15.33 0.49 -0.26
CA MET A 91 15.42 0.54 1.20
C MET A 91 14.07 0.85 1.83
N ASN A 92 13.37 1.86 1.34
CA ASN A 92 12.04 2.24 1.80
C ASN A 92 11.02 1.11 1.64
N THR A 93 11.10 0.35 0.55
CA THR A 93 10.23 -0.80 0.28
C THR A 93 10.42 -1.91 1.31
N ASN A 94 11.67 -2.31 1.59
CA ASN A 94 11.96 -3.36 2.57
C ASN A 94 11.67 -2.92 3.99
N ALA A 95 11.98 -1.66 4.33
CA ALA A 95 11.67 -1.08 5.63
C ALA A 95 10.16 -1.07 5.89
N ALA A 96 9.36 -0.70 4.89
CA ALA A 96 7.90 -0.72 4.98
C ALA A 96 7.33 -2.13 5.11
N ALA A 97 7.81 -3.08 4.31
CA ALA A 97 7.40 -4.48 4.41
C ALA A 97 7.70 -5.08 5.79
N ALA A 98 8.92 -4.89 6.29
CA ALA A 98 9.30 -5.34 7.62
C ALA A 98 8.48 -4.67 8.72
N THR A 99 8.21 -3.36 8.59
CA THR A 99 7.38 -2.62 9.56
C THR A 99 5.95 -3.13 9.56
N GLY A 100 5.37 -3.39 8.40
CA GLY A 100 4.02 -3.96 8.29
C GLY A 100 3.93 -5.35 8.93
N LEU A 101 4.91 -6.21 8.67
CA LEU A 101 5.01 -7.53 9.32
C LEU A 101 5.07 -7.40 10.85
N VAL A 102 6.02 -6.62 11.37
CA VAL A 102 6.23 -6.46 12.81
C VAL A 102 4.99 -5.85 13.47
N THR A 103 4.39 -4.83 12.84
CA THR A 103 3.19 -4.17 13.35
C THR A 103 2.05 -5.16 13.50
N TRP A 104 1.81 -5.99 12.46
CA TRP A 104 0.76 -7.00 12.51
C TRP A 104 1.01 -8.05 13.60
N VAL A 105 2.22 -8.61 13.65
CA VAL A 105 2.61 -9.62 14.65
C VAL A 105 2.50 -9.08 16.07
N VAL A 106 2.89 -7.82 16.30
CA VAL A 106 2.77 -7.19 17.62
C VAL A 106 1.31 -7.00 18.02
N ILE A 107 0.44 -6.51 17.12
CA ILE A 107 -0.99 -6.36 17.42
C ILE A 107 -1.62 -7.72 17.73
N ASP A 108 -1.32 -8.74 16.93
CA ASP A 108 -1.78 -10.11 17.16
C ASP A 108 -1.28 -10.69 18.50
N ALA A 109 0.00 -10.49 18.82
CA ALA A 109 0.59 -10.95 20.08
C ALA A 109 -0.07 -10.30 21.30
N ILE A 110 -0.36 -9.00 21.23
CA ILE A 110 -1.11 -8.26 22.26
C ILE A 110 -2.53 -8.84 22.43
N ARG A 111 -3.14 -9.32 21.33
CA ARG A 111 -4.45 -9.97 21.31
C ARG A 111 -4.40 -11.46 21.70
N GLY A 112 -3.22 -12.00 22.00
CA GLY A 112 -3.02 -13.33 22.55
C GLY A 112 -2.78 -14.45 21.53
N HIS A 113 -2.75 -14.16 20.23
CA HIS A 113 -2.50 -15.17 19.19
C HIS A 113 -1.91 -14.56 17.92
N VAL A 114 -0.73 -15.05 17.50
CA VAL A 114 -0.06 -14.65 16.25
C VAL A 114 -0.58 -15.48 15.08
N SER A 115 -1.29 -14.82 14.16
CA SER A 115 -1.77 -15.45 12.92
C SER A 115 -0.67 -15.52 11.87
N ILE A 116 -0.49 -16.68 11.25
CA ILE A 116 0.46 -16.83 10.13
C ILE A 116 -0.08 -16.14 8.87
N SER A 117 -1.38 -16.25 8.58
CA SER A 117 -1.99 -15.50 7.47
C SER A 117 -1.97 -13.99 7.73
N GLY A 118 -2.19 -13.58 8.98
CA GLY A 118 -1.99 -12.19 9.39
C GLY A 118 -0.55 -11.72 9.17
N SER A 119 0.43 -12.54 9.55
CA SER A 119 1.85 -12.29 9.29
C SER A 119 2.19 -12.23 7.80
N CYS A 120 1.39 -12.85 6.93
CA CYS A 120 1.52 -12.70 5.47
C CYS A 120 0.90 -11.39 4.96
N LEU A 121 -0.22 -10.95 5.54
CA LEU A 121 -0.90 -9.71 5.15
C LEU A 121 -0.15 -8.45 5.57
N GLY A 122 0.42 -8.42 6.78
CA GLY A 122 1.19 -7.29 7.31
C GLY A 122 2.23 -6.70 6.35
N PRO A 123 3.19 -7.48 5.85
CA PRO A 123 4.18 -6.97 4.90
C PRO A 123 3.54 -6.48 3.60
N ILE A 124 2.48 -7.14 3.10
CA ILE A 124 1.78 -6.69 1.88
C ILE A 124 1.13 -5.31 2.09
N VAL A 125 0.51 -5.06 3.24
CA VAL A 125 -0.05 -3.73 3.54
C VAL A 125 1.05 -2.67 3.58
N GLY A 126 2.19 -2.96 4.22
CA GLY A 126 3.34 -2.05 4.25
C GLY A 126 3.86 -1.73 2.85
N LEU A 127 4.01 -2.76 2.01
CA LEU A 127 4.43 -2.63 0.60
C LEU A 127 3.45 -1.79 -0.21
N VAL A 128 2.14 -2.07 -0.11
CA VAL A 128 1.10 -1.29 -0.78
C VAL A 128 1.14 0.18 -0.37
N ALA A 129 1.21 0.45 0.93
CA ALA A 129 1.14 1.81 1.45
C ALA A 129 2.37 2.66 1.07
N VAL A 130 3.56 2.07 1.01
CA VAL A 130 4.78 2.81 0.64
C VAL A 130 4.92 2.99 -0.87
N THR A 131 4.25 2.18 -1.69
CA THR A 131 4.38 2.19 -3.17
C THR A 131 4.28 3.59 -3.82
N PRO A 132 3.28 4.44 -3.51
CA PRO A 132 3.23 5.79 -4.09
C PRO A 132 4.35 6.72 -3.57
N ALA A 133 4.93 6.43 -2.39
CA ALA A 133 5.83 7.32 -1.65
C ALA A 133 7.32 6.95 -1.74
N CYS A 134 7.66 5.70 -2.10
CA CYS A 134 8.97 5.11 -1.78
C CYS A 134 10.17 5.83 -2.42
N GLY A 135 9.98 6.57 -3.51
CA GLY A 135 11.01 7.40 -4.13
C GLY A 135 10.85 8.91 -3.88
N PHE A 136 10.07 9.31 -2.89
CA PHE A 136 9.86 10.72 -2.53
C PHE A 136 10.11 11.03 -1.05
N VAL A 137 10.18 10.01 -0.20
CA VAL A 137 10.26 10.17 1.26
C VAL A 137 11.57 9.64 1.83
N GLN A 138 11.99 10.21 2.97
CA GLN A 138 13.07 9.67 3.77
C GLN A 138 12.68 8.31 4.42
N PRO A 139 13.63 7.46 4.80
CA PRO A 139 13.33 6.13 5.36
C PRO A 139 12.50 6.16 6.65
N GLY A 140 12.68 7.17 7.49
CA GLY A 140 11.87 7.34 8.70
C GLY A 140 10.37 7.50 8.39
N TRP A 141 10.03 8.22 7.32
CA TRP A 141 8.64 8.38 6.88
C TRP A 141 8.09 7.10 6.26
N ALA A 142 8.90 6.31 5.54
CA ALA A 142 8.49 5.02 5.01
C ALA A 142 8.07 4.04 6.13
N LEU A 143 8.81 4.01 7.24
CA LEU A 143 8.44 3.23 8.44
C LEU A 143 7.09 3.72 9.00
N LEU A 144 6.92 5.03 9.15
CA LEU A 144 5.69 5.60 9.72
C LEU A 144 4.46 5.34 8.82
N ILE A 145 4.61 5.49 7.50
CA ILE A 145 3.56 5.18 6.51
C ILE A 145 3.11 3.73 6.68
N ALA A 146 4.06 2.78 6.70
CA ALA A 146 3.75 1.37 6.83
C ALA A 146 3.07 1.07 8.18
N PHE A 147 3.59 1.60 9.28
CA PHE A 147 3.00 1.44 10.61
C PHE A 147 1.53 1.91 10.64
N ILE A 148 1.27 3.15 10.22
CA ILE A 148 -0.08 3.73 10.25
C ILE A 148 -1.03 2.94 9.34
N ALA A 149 -0.59 2.63 8.11
CA ALA A 149 -1.43 1.89 7.16
C ALA A 149 -1.75 0.49 7.67
N THR A 150 -0.76 -0.23 8.21
CA THR A 150 -0.95 -1.57 8.77
C THR A 150 -1.90 -1.54 9.97
N VAL A 151 -1.76 -0.59 10.91
CA VAL A 151 -2.70 -0.44 12.04
C VAL A 151 -4.13 -0.26 11.54
N ILE A 152 -4.35 0.68 10.62
CA ILE A 152 -5.69 1.00 10.12
C ILE A 152 -6.29 -0.20 9.38
N VAL A 153 -5.53 -0.79 8.44
CA VAL A 153 -5.99 -1.95 7.66
C VAL A 153 -6.26 -3.17 8.55
N TYR A 154 -5.42 -3.43 9.55
CA TYR A 154 -5.67 -4.48 10.54
C TYR A 154 -7.05 -4.33 11.19
N PHE A 155 -7.36 -3.12 11.68
CA PHE A 155 -8.65 -2.87 12.32
C PHE A 155 -9.82 -2.86 11.32
N LEU A 156 -9.61 -2.44 10.07
CA LEU A 156 -10.64 -2.56 9.03
C LEU A 156 -10.99 -4.03 8.76
N LEU A 157 -9.98 -4.91 8.64
CA LEU A 157 -10.19 -6.34 8.43
C LEU A 157 -10.87 -7.01 9.62
N LEU A 158 -10.46 -6.66 10.84
CA LEU A 158 -11.11 -7.15 12.05
C LEU A 158 -12.62 -6.81 12.08
N ASN A 159 -12.99 -5.65 11.53
CA ASN A 159 -14.36 -5.16 11.48
C ASN A 159 -15.06 -5.44 10.13
N LYS A 160 -14.46 -6.23 9.24
CA LYS A 160 -15.01 -6.52 7.89
C LYS A 160 -16.41 -7.11 7.94
N HIS A 161 -16.72 -7.92 8.96
CA HIS A 161 -18.04 -8.52 9.15
C HIS A 161 -19.19 -7.50 9.23
N HIS A 162 -18.90 -6.23 9.57
CA HIS A 162 -19.86 -5.12 9.55
C HIS A 162 -20.00 -4.41 8.19
N MET A 163 -19.11 -4.68 7.23
CA MET A 163 -19.06 -3.96 5.95
C MET A 163 -19.94 -4.59 4.85
N HIS A 164 -20.53 -5.75 5.11
CA HIS A 164 -21.55 -6.41 4.29
C HIS A 164 -21.19 -6.71 2.82
N PHE A 165 -19.91 -6.71 2.42
CA PHE A 165 -19.44 -7.21 1.12
C PHE A 165 -18.58 -8.47 1.26
N ASP A 166 -18.58 -9.30 0.21
CA ASP A 166 -17.77 -10.51 0.12
C ASP A 166 -16.66 -10.35 -0.93
N ASP A 167 -15.65 -9.58 -0.56
CA ASP A 167 -14.39 -9.58 -1.27
C ASP A 167 -13.53 -10.74 -0.76
N ALA A 168 -13.49 -11.81 -1.54
CA ALA A 168 -12.97 -13.11 -1.11
C ALA A 168 -11.51 -13.08 -0.64
N LEU A 169 -10.70 -12.14 -1.15
CA LEU A 169 -9.26 -12.05 -0.88
C LEU A 169 -8.86 -10.71 -0.24
N ASP A 170 -9.83 -9.95 0.28
CA ASP A 170 -9.58 -8.68 0.98
C ASP A 170 -8.87 -7.60 0.14
N VAL A 171 -8.96 -7.67 -1.19
CA VAL A 171 -8.28 -6.76 -2.12
C VAL A 171 -8.72 -5.30 -1.89
N ALA A 172 -9.99 -5.06 -1.62
CA ALA A 172 -10.57 -3.76 -1.34
C ALA A 172 -9.94 -3.10 -0.11
N ILE A 173 -9.75 -3.86 0.97
CA ILE A 173 -9.21 -3.31 2.22
C ILE A 173 -7.68 -3.25 2.15
N VAL A 174 -7.02 -4.32 1.71
CA VAL A 174 -5.55 -4.40 1.66
C VAL A 174 -4.99 -3.47 0.59
N HIS A 175 -5.44 -3.58 -0.65
CA HIS A 175 -4.94 -2.75 -1.76
C HIS A 175 -5.66 -1.40 -1.86
N GLY A 176 -7.00 -1.40 -1.75
CA GLY A 176 -7.79 -0.17 -1.85
C GLY A 176 -7.50 0.79 -0.69
N CYS A 177 -7.85 0.40 0.54
CA CYS A 177 -7.61 1.27 1.71
C CYS A 177 -6.12 1.49 1.98
N GLY A 178 -5.28 0.44 1.87
CA GLY A 178 -3.83 0.58 2.00
C GLY A 178 -3.24 1.56 0.98
N GLY A 179 -3.67 1.48 -0.28
CA GLY A 179 -3.26 2.39 -1.36
C GLY A 179 -3.72 3.82 -1.13
N ILE A 180 -4.97 4.02 -0.68
CA ILE A 180 -5.51 5.35 -0.34
C ILE A 180 -4.71 6.00 0.80
N LEU A 181 -4.43 5.25 1.86
CA LEU A 181 -3.63 5.73 2.99
C LEU A 181 -2.22 6.11 2.55
N GLY A 182 -1.60 5.26 1.71
CA GLY A 182 -0.30 5.55 1.10
C GLY A 182 -0.29 6.81 0.26
N ALA A 183 -1.26 6.96 -0.66
CA ALA A 183 -1.40 8.12 -1.52
C ALA A 183 -1.64 9.41 -0.72
N PHE A 184 -2.49 9.35 0.31
CA PHE A 184 -2.73 10.46 1.23
C PHE A 184 -1.45 10.89 1.96
N MET A 185 -0.70 9.94 2.52
CA MET A 185 0.56 10.24 3.21
C MET A 185 1.69 10.68 2.26
N THR A 186 1.61 10.31 0.98
CA THR A 186 2.46 10.86 -0.09
C THR A 186 2.17 12.34 -0.33
N GLY A 187 1.06 12.88 0.18
CA GLY A 187 0.77 14.32 0.18
C GLY A 187 1.42 15.06 1.35
N LEU A 188 1.78 14.32 2.41
CA LEU A 188 2.28 14.87 3.67
C LEU A 188 3.81 14.91 3.73
N PHE A 189 4.45 13.77 3.44
CA PHE A 189 5.85 13.52 3.77
C PHE A 189 6.89 13.62 2.63
N PRO A 190 6.58 13.87 1.34
CA PRO A 190 7.62 13.92 0.33
C PRO A 190 8.52 15.14 0.57
N GLU A 191 9.79 14.98 0.23
CA GLU A 191 10.81 16.00 0.36
C GLU A 191 11.52 16.18 -0.98
N LYS A 192 11.60 17.42 -1.48
CA LYS A 192 12.22 17.67 -2.79
C LYS A 192 13.69 17.25 -2.83
N SER A 193 14.39 17.28 -1.71
CA SER A 193 15.79 16.84 -1.58
C SER A 193 15.99 15.35 -1.88
N VAL A 194 14.97 14.52 -1.63
CA VAL A 194 15.00 13.07 -1.88
C VAL A 194 14.98 12.75 -3.38
N ASN A 195 14.18 13.49 -4.14
CA ASN A 195 14.05 13.32 -5.59
C ASN A 195 14.02 14.69 -6.26
N PRO A 196 15.18 15.29 -6.57
CA PRO A 196 15.24 16.66 -7.07
C PRO A 196 14.59 16.87 -8.44
N ILE A 197 14.39 15.79 -9.21
CA ILE A 197 13.88 15.85 -10.59
C ILE A 197 12.35 15.81 -10.59
N ASN A 198 11.76 14.81 -9.92
CA ASN A 198 10.31 14.55 -9.98
C ASN A 198 9.61 14.78 -8.63
N GLY A 199 10.36 14.89 -7.54
CA GLY A 199 9.84 15.13 -6.21
C GLY A 199 9.55 16.59 -5.93
N VAL A 200 8.70 16.79 -4.94
CA VAL A 200 8.27 18.09 -4.43
C VAL A 200 8.11 17.99 -2.93
N ASP A 201 8.13 19.13 -2.24
CA ASP A 201 7.84 19.16 -0.82
C ASP A 201 6.36 18.86 -0.57
N GLY A 202 6.10 18.13 0.52
CA GLY A 202 4.78 17.82 1.03
C GLY A 202 4.28 18.84 2.04
N ALA A 203 3.11 18.57 2.63
CA ALA A 203 2.52 19.44 3.64
C ALA A 203 3.44 19.71 4.83
N PHE A 204 4.20 18.70 5.28
CA PHE A 204 5.09 18.84 6.45
C PHE A 204 6.39 19.59 6.13
N TYR A 205 6.66 19.80 4.85
CA TYR A 205 7.81 20.55 4.33
C TYR A 205 7.39 21.89 3.71
N GLY A 206 6.21 22.42 4.10
CA GLY A 206 5.78 23.78 3.74
C GLY A 206 4.93 23.89 2.48
N ARG A 207 4.51 22.77 1.86
CA ARG A 207 3.67 22.78 0.65
C ARG A 207 2.36 22.01 0.87
N PRO A 208 1.40 22.60 1.63
CA PRO A 208 0.13 21.93 1.98
C PRO A 208 -0.76 21.62 0.77
N ILE A 209 -0.61 22.35 -0.34
CA ILE A 209 -1.32 22.07 -1.58
C ILE A 209 -1.02 20.67 -2.13
N GLN A 210 0.14 20.10 -1.81
CA GLN A 210 0.47 18.74 -2.26
C GLN A 210 -0.51 17.71 -1.70
N LEU A 211 -1.02 17.89 -0.47
CA LEU A 211 -2.04 17.01 0.09
C LEU A 211 -3.33 17.03 -0.75
N TRP A 212 -3.75 18.21 -1.19
CA TRP A 212 -4.93 18.35 -2.05
C TRP A 212 -4.77 17.70 -3.41
N TYR A 213 -3.56 17.62 -3.95
CA TYR A 213 -3.30 16.91 -5.21
C TYR A 213 -3.33 15.39 -5.08
N GLN A 214 -3.27 14.86 -3.85
CA GLN A 214 -3.38 13.42 -3.59
C GLN A 214 -4.80 12.96 -3.25
N ILE A 215 -5.72 13.88 -2.99
CA ILE A 215 -7.14 13.63 -2.68
C ILE A 215 -7.95 13.70 -3.97
#